data_AF-A0A4U8YMK8-F1
#
_entry.id   AF-A0A4U8YMK8-F1
#
_cell.length_a   1.000
_cell.length_b   1.000
_cell.length_c   1.000
_cell.angle_alpha   90.00
_cell.angle_beta   90.00
_cell.angle_gamma   90.00
#
_symmetry.space_group_name_H-M   'P 1'
#
loop_
_entity.id
_entity.type
_entity.pdbx_description
1 polymer ?
#
loop_
_entity_poly.entity_id
_entity_poly.type
_entity_poly.pdbx_seq_one_letter_code
_entity_poly.pdbx_strand_id
1 'polypeptide(L)'
;MNETPKTLLDEYIPLIIPSVEISIDEEKGLGLSYSHFEWCRTEDAKRDSDYMQAFGEGDSLELIGYTNGYDTDIEPYLKGRPFRLPDVSFAFGDETLVLSEKAQSVLTLNKKMGITKGSAVLTDPTGKSHPGYHFVSFYNPLPVDRAVKRFQKIPELERPFIYLELKEYHEMVMVHQSVCKKWHDLGIDCFLSELPEEYHDLEKLQSDSLYYSNHEMWFDSLDDWQNNIYEYSTY
;
A
#
# COMPACT_ATOMS: atom_id res chain seq x y z
N MET A 1 -34.83 -7.16 17.73
CA MET A 1 -33.64 -6.28 17.75
C MET A 1 -33.71 -5.48 16.46
N ASN A 2 -33.50 -4.18 16.48
CA ASN A 2 -33.34 -3.44 15.23
C ASN A 2 -31.89 -3.63 14.81
N GLU A 3 -31.67 -4.35 13.72
CA GLU A 3 -30.35 -4.39 13.08
C GLU A 3 -30.07 -2.99 12.54
N THR A 4 -28.95 -2.39 12.97
CA THR A 4 -28.44 -1.16 12.37
C THR A 4 -28.22 -1.46 10.88
N PRO A 5 -28.76 -0.66 9.94
CA PRO A 5 -28.61 -0.94 8.53
C PRO A 5 -27.13 -0.88 8.16
N LYS A 6 -26.59 -1.99 7.64
CA LYS A 6 -25.20 -2.05 7.21
C LYS A 6 -24.87 -0.91 6.25
N THR A 7 -23.83 -0.15 6.56
CA THR A 7 -23.32 0.90 5.68
C THR A 7 -22.35 0.32 4.65
N LEU A 8 -22.02 1.09 3.61
CA LEU A 8 -20.94 0.69 2.70
C LEU A 8 -19.62 0.49 3.46
N LEU A 9 -19.33 1.32 4.47
CA LEU A 9 -18.04 1.33 5.18
C LEU A 9 -17.86 0.12 6.10
N ASP A 10 -18.95 -0.47 6.60
CA ASP A 10 -18.90 -1.69 7.44
C ASP A 10 -18.26 -2.89 6.71
N GLU A 11 -18.11 -2.79 5.38
CA GLU A 11 -17.54 -3.79 4.49
C GLU A 11 -16.07 -3.50 4.11
N TYR A 12 -15.53 -2.32 4.47
CA TYR A 12 -14.17 -1.89 4.13
C TYR A 12 -13.30 -1.66 5.37
N ILE A 13 -12.00 -1.73 5.15
CA ILE A 13 -10.91 -1.57 6.11
C ILE A 13 -9.95 -0.55 5.50
N PRO A 14 -9.53 0.51 6.22
CA PRO A 14 -8.42 1.38 5.81
C PRO A 14 -7.20 0.59 5.33
N LEU A 15 -6.72 0.90 4.12
CA LEU A 15 -5.52 0.28 3.58
C LEU A 15 -4.28 0.97 4.14
N ILE A 16 -3.84 0.50 5.30
CA ILE A 16 -2.59 0.91 5.93
C ILE A 16 -1.53 -0.10 5.52
N ILE A 17 -0.72 0.25 4.52
CA ILE A 17 0.47 -0.54 4.14
C ILE A 17 1.67 0.09 4.86
N PRO A 18 2.38 -0.67 5.70
CA PRO A 18 3.52 -0.11 6.41
C PRO A 18 4.72 0.19 5.51
N SER A 19 5.33 1.34 5.77
CA SER A 19 6.63 1.77 5.24
C SER A 19 7.74 0.82 5.70
N VAL A 20 8.66 0.44 4.80
CA VAL A 20 9.82 -0.42 5.14
C VAL A 20 11.09 0.12 4.48
N GLU A 21 12.11 0.49 5.24
CA GLU A 21 13.36 1.02 4.66
C GLU A 21 14.56 0.13 4.99
N ILE A 22 15.59 0.16 4.15
CA ILE A 22 16.77 -0.69 4.28
C ILE A 22 18.01 0.18 4.43
N SER A 23 18.12 0.76 5.61
CA SER A 23 19.35 1.37 6.07
C SER A 23 20.33 0.29 6.54
N ILE A 24 21.62 0.61 6.47
CA ILE A 24 22.68 -0.17 7.12
C ILE A 24 23.39 0.79 8.07
N ASP A 25 23.32 0.51 9.37
CA ASP A 25 24.09 1.24 10.38
C ASP A 25 25.48 0.60 10.46
N GLU A 26 26.52 1.27 9.97
CA GLU A 26 27.89 0.72 9.96
C GLU A 26 28.44 0.42 11.38
N GLU A 27 27.89 1.03 12.44
CA GLU A 27 28.29 0.79 13.83
C GLU A 27 27.45 -0.30 14.53
N LYS A 28 26.16 -0.45 14.17
CA LYS A 28 25.24 -1.43 14.79
C LYS A 28 24.93 -2.66 13.94
N GLY A 29 25.34 -2.67 12.67
CA GLY A 29 24.97 -3.67 11.68
C GLY A 29 23.74 -3.28 10.86
N LEU A 30 23.25 -4.22 10.06
CA LEU A 30 22.12 -3.98 9.16
C LEU A 30 20.81 -3.88 9.97
N GLY A 31 20.41 -2.66 10.31
CA GLY A 31 19.17 -2.34 11.02
C GLY A 31 18.26 -1.52 10.14
N LEU A 32 17.04 -2.00 9.92
CA LEU A 32 16.05 -1.44 9.02
C LEU A 32 15.34 -0.26 9.71
N SER A 33 15.55 0.99 9.29
CA SER A 33 14.95 2.16 9.93
C SER A 33 13.91 2.89 9.08
N TYR A 34 12.65 2.46 9.15
CA TYR A 34 11.41 3.23 8.93
C TYR A 34 11.11 3.87 7.55
N SER A 35 12.05 4.57 6.91
CA SER A 35 11.85 5.59 5.86
C SER A 35 11.35 5.15 4.45
N HIS A 36 10.41 4.19 4.39
CA HIS A 36 9.58 3.79 3.23
C HIS A 36 10.22 2.84 2.19
N PHE A 37 9.41 1.85 1.74
CA PHE A 37 9.72 1.04 0.54
C PHE A 37 8.97 1.62 -0.64
N GLU A 38 9.22 2.91 -0.86
CA GLU A 38 8.57 3.67 -1.91
C GLU A 38 9.16 3.30 -3.27
N TRP A 39 8.27 2.87 -4.15
CA TRP A 39 8.60 2.63 -5.54
C TRP A 39 8.47 3.94 -6.31
N CYS A 40 9.60 4.56 -6.65
CA CYS A 40 9.64 5.73 -7.53
C CYS A 40 9.75 5.27 -8.98
N ARG A 41 9.26 6.08 -9.94
CA ARG A 41 9.63 5.88 -11.35
C ARG A 41 11.12 6.11 -11.54
N THR A 42 11.76 5.33 -12.42
CA THR A 42 13.19 5.43 -12.75
C THR A 42 13.63 6.82 -13.23
N GLU A 43 12.71 7.61 -13.79
CA GLU A 43 12.95 8.98 -14.25
C GLU A 43 12.80 10.03 -13.13
N ASP A 44 11.98 9.74 -12.11
CA ASP A 44 11.60 10.67 -11.04
C ASP A 44 12.43 10.51 -9.76
N ALA A 45 13.15 9.40 -9.60
CA ALA A 45 14.06 9.13 -8.47
C ALA A 45 15.22 10.15 -8.28
N LYS A 46 15.26 11.23 -9.08
CA LYS A 46 16.21 12.35 -8.99
C LYS A 46 15.52 13.72 -8.90
N ARG A 47 14.19 13.77 -8.72
CA ARG A 47 13.39 14.99 -8.88
C ARG A 47 12.23 15.02 -7.90
N ASP A 48 12.26 15.96 -6.95
CA ASP A 48 11.21 16.21 -5.94
C ASP A 48 9.91 16.80 -6.54
N SER A 49 9.43 16.29 -7.68
CA SER A 49 8.28 16.83 -8.41
C SER A 49 7.03 15.94 -8.28
N ASP A 50 6.11 16.47 -7.48
CA ASP A 50 4.69 16.14 -7.37
C ASP A 50 4.36 14.81 -6.66
N TYR A 51 4.02 14.94 -5.37
CA TYR A 51 3.72 13.88 -4.38
C TYR A 51 2.48 13.02 -4.66
N MET A 52 1.83 13.20 -5.81
CA MET A 52 0.66 12.42 -6.23
C MET A 52 0.88 12.02 -7.70
N GLN A 53 1.05 10.72 -7.94
CA GLN A 53 1.18 10.16 -9.29
C GLN A 53 0.20 9.01 -9.51
N ALA A 54 -0.92 9.31 -10.17
CA ALA A 54 -1.80 8.32 -10.78
C ALA A 54 -1.54 8.15 -12.30
N PHE A 55 -1.44 6.89 -12.75
CA PHE A 55 -0.98 6.52 -14.09
C PHE A 55 -2.09 6.04 -15.02
N GLY A 56 -1.84 6.06 -16.33
CA GLY A 56 -2.84 5.76 -17.36
C GLY A 56 -3.28 4.30 -17.39
N GLU A 57 -4.50 4.07 -17.88
CA GLU A 57 -5.02 2.72 -18.12
C GLU A 57 -4.22 2.03 -19.24
N GLY A 58 -3.56 0.92 -18.90
CA GLY A 58 -2.80 0.10 -19.83
C GLY A 58 -1.34 0.51 -20.01
N ASP A 59 -0.84 1.49 -19.24
CA ASP A 59 0.59 1.83 -19.22
C ASP A 59 1.43 0.67 -18.66
N SER A 60 2.74 0.72 -18.92
CA SER A 60 3.72 -0.14 -18.27
C SER A 60 4.76 0.73 -17.57
N LEU A 61 4.93 0.53 -16.26
CA LEU A 61 5.85 1.31 -15.43
C LEU A 61 7.11 0.52 -15.14
N GLU A 62 8.25 1.20 -15.16
CA GLU A 62 9.48 0.74 -14.53
C GLU A 62 9.66 1.57 -13.25
N LEU A 63 9.73 0.89 -12.11
CA LEU A 63 9.91 1.50 -10.80
C LEU A 63 11.23 1.01 -10.19
N ILE A 64 11.83 1.84 -9.36
CA ILE A 64 13.05 1.57 -8.59
C ILE A 64 12.79 1.92 -7.13
N GLY A 65 13.41 1.19 -6.20
CA GLY A 65 13.34 1.54 -4.78
C GLY A 65 13.96 2.92 -4.54
N TYR A 66 13.27 3.76 -3.78
CA TYR A 66 13.79 5.05 -3.34
C TYR A 66 15.00 4.85 -2.41
N THR A 67 16.18 5.38 -2.79
CA THR A 67 17.41 5.23 -1.98
C THR A 67 17.74 6.46 -1.13
N ASN A 68 16.99 7.56 -1.26
CA ASN A 68 17.26 8.86 -0.62
C ASN A 68 18.73 9.34 -0.73
N GLY A 69 19.44 8.93 -1.79
CA GLY A 69 20.87 9.23 -2.01
C GLY A 69 21.87 8.36 -1.24
N TYR A 70 21.42 7.33 -0.51
CA TYR A 70 22.25 6.37 0.22
C TYR A 70 22.38 5.04 -0.54
N ASP A 71 23.23 5.02 -1.58
CA ASP A 71 23.54 3.80 -2.33
C ASP A 71 24.37 2.83 -1.47
N THR A 72 23.70 1.91 -0.78
CA THR A 72 24.36 0.89 0.05
C THR A 72 24.27 -0.51 -0.56
N ASP A 73 25.41 -1.19 -0.69
CA ASP A 73 25.46 -2.54 -1.26
C ASP A 73 24.93 -3.59 -0.26
N ILE A 74 23.69 -4.04 -0.47
CA ILE A 74 23.05 -5.10 0.32
C ILE A 74 23.43 -6.52 -0.14
N GLU A 75 24.07 -6.70 -1.31
CA GLU A 75 24.35 -8.02 -1.91
C GLU A 75 25.19 -8.95 -1.00
N PRO A 76 26.21 -8.45 -0.25
CA PRO A 76 26.97 -9.27 0.71
C PRO A 76 26.09 -9.88 1.82
N TYR A 77 25.06 -9.17 2.25
CA TYR A 77 24.17 -9.57 3.34
C TYR A 77 23.07 -10.55 2.89
N LEU A 78 22.69 -10.48 1.61
CA LEU A 78 21.75 -11.42 1.00
C LEU A 78 22.30 -12.85 0.93
N LYS A 79 23.63 -13.03 0.94
CA LYS A 79 24.30 -14.35 0.90
C LYS A 79 23.87 -15.19 -0.33
N GLY A 80 23.59 -14.52 -1.45
CA GLY A 80 23.13 -15.12 -2.70
C GLY A 80 21.63 -15.46 -2.78
N ARG A 81 20.82 -15.09 -1.77
CA ARG A 81 19.35 -15.14 -1.88
C ARG A 81 18.83 -13.98 -2.76
N PRO A 82 17.74 -14.16 -3.50
CA PRO A 82 17.01 -13.03 -4.09
C PRO A 82 16.61 -12.03 -3.01
N PHE A 83 16.56 -10.75 -3.35
CA PHE A 83 15.96 -9.75 -2.48
C PHE A 83 14.43 -9.93 -2.46
N ARG A 84 13.82 -10.03 -1.28
CA ARG A 84 12.36 -10.13 -1.15
C ARG A 84 11.72 -8.76 -1.40
N LEU A 85 10.71 -8.73 -2.25
CA LEU A 85 9.84 -7.57 -2.47
C LEU A 85 8.49 -7.74 -1.76
N PRO A 86 7.82 -6.65 -1.35
CA PRO A 86 6.45 -6.72 -0.84
C PRO A 86 5.46 -7.16 -1.94
N ASP A 87 4.42 -7.90 -1.53
CA ASP A 87 3.32 -8.32 -2.43
C ASP A 87 2.36 -7.15 -2.74
N VAL A 88 2.31 -6.13 -1.87
CA VAL A 88 1.47 -4.94 -1.95
C VAL A 88 2.28 -3.77 -1.36
N SER A 89 2.43 -2.68 -2.09
CA SER A 89 3.05 -1.42 -1.62
C SER A 89 2.38 -0.22 -2.29
N PHE A 90 2.64 0.99 -1.80
CA PHE A 90 2.39 2.21 -2.59
C PHE A 90 3.60 2.51 -3.50
N ALA A 91 3.34 3.11 -4.65
CA ALA A 91 4.35 3.91 -5.35
C ALA A 91 4.42 5.28 -4.68
N PHE A 92 5.57 5.95 -4.72
CA PHE A 92 5.84 7.22 -4.00
C PHE A 92 4.64 8.20 -4.05
N GLY A 93 4.06 8.48 -2.88
CA GLY A 93 2.73 9.09 -2.72
C GLY A 93 1.65 8.09 -2.29
N ASP A 94 0.38 8.48 -2.38
CA ASP A 94 -0.80 7.68 -1.99
C ASP A 94 -1.81 7.44 -3.13
N GLU A 95 -1.60 8.07 -4.30
CA GLU A 95 -2.46 7.93 -5.49
C GLU A 95 -2.34 6.56 -6.22
N THR A 96 -1.30 5.75 -5.95
CA THR A 96 -1.04 4.48 -6.68
C THR A 96 -0.55 3.33 -5.81
N LEU A 97 -1.24 2.18 -5.89
CA LEU A 97 -0.75 0.90 -5.39
C LEU A 97 0.05 0.13 -6.44
N VAL A 98 1.10 -0.55 -5.97
CA VAL A 98 1.88 -1.57 -6.66
C VAL A 98 1.53 -2.92 -6.06
N LEU A 99 1.15 -3.89 -6.92
CA LEU A 99 0.66 -5.21 -6.54
C LEU A 99 1.44 -6.29 -7.27
N SER A 100 1.84 -7.36 -6.60
CA SER A 100 2.34 -8.56 -7.28
C SER A 100 1.22 -9.23 -8.09
N GLU A 101 1.59 -10.05 -9.09
CA GLU A 101 0.64 -10.90 -9.84
C GLU A 101 -0.25 -11.71 -8.88
N LYS A 102 0.35 -12.24 -7.81
CA LYS A 102 -0.33 -12.98 -6.73
C LYS A 102 -1.42 -12.13 -6.06
N ALA A 103 -1.10 -10.90 -5.65
CA ALA A 103 -2.05 -9.96 -5.05
C ALA A 103 -3.13 -9.49 -6.06
N GLN A 104 -2.73 -9.18 -7.29
CA GLN A 104 -3.61 -8.70 -8.35
C GLN A 104 -4.60 -9.78 -8.82
N SER A 105 -4.22 -11.07 -8.80
CA SER A 105 -5.00 -12.19 -9.34
C SER A 105 -6.39 -12.38 -8.70
N VAL A 106 -6.57 -11.93 -7.44
CA VAL A 106 -7.83 -12.08 -6.69
C VAL A 106 -8.79 -10.89 -6.81
N LEU A 107 -8.38 -9.83 -7.52
CA LEU A 107 -9.13 -8.58 -7.69
C LEU A 107 -9.95 -8.59 -8.98
N THR A 108 -11.19 -8.10 -8.90
CA THR A 108 -11.96 -7.69 -10.09
C THR A 108 -12.17 -6.18 -10.03
N LEU A 109 -11.58 -5.45 -10.97
CA LEU A 109 -11.51 -3.98 -10.95
C LEU A 109 -12.52 -3.37 -11.92
N ASN A 110 -13.51 -2.64 -11.39
CA ASN A 110 -14.49 -1.91 -12.22
C ASN A 110 -14.04 -0.47 -12.47
N LYS A 111 -13.99 -0.05 -13.74
CA LYS A 111 -13.61 1.33 -14.13
C LYS A 111 -14.50 2.42 -13.51
N LYS A 112 -15.73 2.08 -13.11
CA LYS A 112 -16.63 2.99 -12.37
C LYS A 112 -16.13 3.35 -10.97
N MET A 113 -15.13 2.64 -10.42
CA MET A 113 -14.51 2.99 -9.14
C MET A 113 -13.67 4.27 -9.20
N GLY A 114 -13.34 4.78 -10.40
CA GLY A 114 -12.39 5.89 -10.54
C GLY A 114 -10.94 5.42 -10.44
N ILE A 115 -10.66 4.26 -11.04
CA ILE A 115 -9.34 3.63 -11.02
C ILE A 115 -8.87 3.32 -12.44
N THR A 116 -7.57 3.32 -12.64
CA THR A 116 -6.87 2.74 -13.79
C THR A 116 -5.99 1.58 -13.32
N LYS A 117 -5.46 0.82 -14.27
CA LYS A 117 -4.44 -0.18 -13.99
C LYS A 117 -3.51 -0.41 -15.18
N GLY A 118 -2.35 -0.97 -14.91
CA GLY A 118 -1.39 -1.43 -15.92
C GLY A 118 -0.33 -2.34 -15.32
N SER A 119 0.71 -2.66 -16.10
CA SER A 119 1.81 -3.52 -15.64
C SER A 119 2.93 -2.72 -14.97
N ALA A 120 3.67 -3.36 -14.08
CA ALA A 120 4.86 -2.79 -13.45
C ALA A 120 6.02 -3.79 -13.47
N VAL A 121 7.23 -3.25 -13.57
CA VAL A 121 8.50 -3.96 -13.35
C VAL A 121 9.24 -3.21 -12.26
N LEU A 122 9.65 -3.93 -11.21
CA LEU A 122 10.28 -3.35 -10.04
C LEU A 122 11.78 -3.63 -10.04
N THR A 123 12.61 -2.62 -9.82
CA THR A 123 14.07 -2.76 -9.73
C THR A 123 14.48 -2.69 -8.26
N ASP A 124 14.93 -3.82 -7.73
CA ASP A 124 15.32 -3.93 -6.32
C ASP A 124 16.57 -3.10 -5.98
N PRO A 125 16.91 -2.91 -4.69
CA PRO A 125 18.11 -2.15 -4.29
C PRO A 125 19.44 -2.77 -4.75
N THR A 126 19.45 -4.00 -5.29
CA THR A 126 20.64 -4.61 -5.92
C THR A 126 20.72 -4.36 -7.44
N GLY A 127 19.77 -3.59 -7.99
CA GLY A 127 19.65 -3.30 -9.41
C GLY A 127 19.06 -4.45 -10.24
N LYS A 128 18.45 -5.48 -9.62
CA LYS A 128 17.81 -6.59 -10.34
C LYS A 128 16.35 -6.25 -10.63
N SER A 129 15.92 -6.49 -11.86
CA SER A 129 14.53 -6.25 -12.30
C SER A 129 13.62 -7.46 -12.05
N HIS A 130 12.44 -7.20 -11.49
CA HIS A 130 11.41 -8.16 -11.11
C HIS A 130 10.12 -7.86 -11.88
N PRO A 131 9.83 -8.58 -12.97
CA PRO A 131 8.55 -8.50 -13.67
C PRO A 131 7.45 -9.26 -12.91
N GLY A 132 6.19 -9.11 -13.35
CA GLY A 132 5.05 -9.76 -12.68
C GLY A 132 4.45 -8.91 -11.56
N TYR A 133 4.60 -7.59 -11.66
CA TYR A 133 3.87 -6.62 -10.87
C TYR A 133 2.87 -5.87 -11.74
N HIS A 134 1.90 -5.24 -11.09
CA HIS A 134 0.85 -4.41 -11.66
C HIS A 134 0.73 -3.15 -10.82
N PHE A 135 0.15 -2.10 -11.38
CA PHE A 135 -0.28 -0.95 -10.61
C PHE A 135 -1.79 -0.76 -10.69
N VAL A 136 -2.35 -0.17 -9.63
CA VAL A 136 -3.72 0.35 -9.59
C VAL A 136 -3.63 1.78 -9.08
N SER A 137 -3.96 2.74 -9.95
CA SER A 137 -4.00 4.15 -9.58
C SER A 137 -5.42 4.59 -9.29
N PHE A 138 -5.59 5.42 -8.27
CA PHE A 138 -6.85 5.98 -7.83
C PHE A 138 -6.98 7.41 -8.32
N TYR A 139 -8.19 7.83 -8.69
CA TYR A 139 -8.44 9.16 -9.21
C TYR A 139 -9.75 9.71 -8.66
N ASN A 140 -9.74 11.01 -8.34
CA ASN A 140 -10.91 11.73 -7.84
C ASN A 140 -11.45 11.06 -6.55
N PRO A 141 -10.77 11.26 -5.40
CA PRO A 141 -11.30 10.83 -4.10
C PRO A 141 -12.74 11.32 -3.94
N LEU A 142 -13.59 10.54 -3.28
CA LEU A 142 -15.00 10.89 -3.11
C LEU A 142 -15.33 11.13 -1.65
N PRO A 143 -16.04 12.23 -1.32
CA PRO A 143 -16.72 12.36 -0.04
C PRO A 143 -17.61 11.14 0.17
N VAL A 144 -17.64 10.65 1.41
CA VAL A 144 -18.25 9.36 1.73
C VAL A 144 -19.71 9.26 1.29
N ASP A 145 -20.50 10.33 1.40
CA ASP A 145 -21.89 10.34 0.94
C ASP A 145 -22.03 10.09 -0.57
N ARG A 146 -21.05 10.55 -1.38
CA ARG A 146 -20.96 10.32 -2.81
C ARG A 146 -20.42 8.93 -3.12
N ALA A 147 -19.44 8.45 -2.37
CA ALA A 147 -18.91 7.08 -2.49
C ALA A 147 -20.03 6.04 -2.28
N VAL A 148 -20.81 6.18 -1.19
CA VAL A 148 -22.00 5.35 -0.91
C VAL A 148 -22.96 5.36 -2.10
N LYS A 149 -23.39 6.53 -2.58
CA LYS A 149 -24.34 6.66 -3.71
C LYS A 149 -23.82 6.08 -5.03
N ARG A 150 -22.51 6.18 -5.28
CA ARG A 150 -21.86 5.70 -6.51
C ARG A 150 -21.68 4.17 -6.49
N PHE A 151 -21.22 3.63 -5.37
CA PHE A 151 -20.78 2.23 -5.27
C PHE A 151 -21.90 1.27 -4.84
N GLN A 152 -23.01 1.75 -4.26
CA GLN A 152 -24.21 0.93 -3.97
C GLN A 152 -24.78 0.18 -5.20
N LYS A 153 -24.46 0.62 -6.42
CA LYS A 153 -24.89 -0.01 -7.69
C LYS A 153 -23.83 -0.91 -8.34
N ILE A 154 -22.71 -1.14 -7.68
CA ILE A 154 -21.60 -1.98 -8.16
C ILE A 154 -21.57 -3.26 -7.31
N PRO A 155 -21.52 -4.46 -7.94
CA PRO A 155 -21.43 -5.71 -7.20
C PRO A 155 -20.20 -5.73 -6.29
N GLU A 156 -20.33 -6.26 -5.07
CA GLU A 156 -19.26 -6.34 -4.06
C GLU A 156 -17.91 -6.80 -4.63
N LEU A 157 -17.94 -7.89 -5.39
CA LEU A 157 -16.76 -8.51 -6.01
C LEU A 157 -16.00 -7.58 -6.98
N GLU A 158 -16.68 -6.56 -7.52
CA GLU A 158 -16.15 -5.60 -8.49
C GLU A 158 -15.71 -4.26 -7.87
N ARG A 159 -15.86 -4.10 -6.54
CA ARG A 159 -15.49 -2.90 -5.78
C ARG A 159 -14.44 -3.21 -4.68
N PRO A 160 -13.26 -3.77 -5.03
CA PRO A 160 -12.25 -4.21 -4.07
C PRO A 160 -11.63 -3.08 -3.25
N PHE A 161 -11.68 -1.85 -3.77
CA PHE A 161 -11.18 -0.65 -3.12
C PHE A 161 -12.20 0.48 -3.23
N ILE A 162 -12.19 1.42 -2.27
CA ILE A 162 -12.81 2.74 -2.41
C ILE A 162 -11.76 3.79 -2.07
N TYR A 163 -11.73 4.89 -2.83
CA TYR A 163 -10.85 6.04 -2.56
C TYR A 163 -11.71 7.18 -2.02
N LEU A 164 -11.43 7.58 -0.77
CA LEU A 164 -12.25 8.50 0.00
C LEU A 164 -11.55 9.83 0.20
N GLU A 165 -12.30 10.90 -0.04
CA GLU A 165 -11.97 12.24 0.43
C GLU A 165 -12.42 12.29 1.90
N LEU A 166 -11.47 12.29 2.82
CA LEU A 166 -11.75 12.42 4.25
C LEU A 166 -11.84 13.89 4.64
N LYS A 167 -10.95 14.72 4.08
CA LYS A 167 -10.92 16.17 4.33
C LYS A 167 -10.22 16.94 3.20
N GLU A 168 -10.30 18.26 3.28
CA GLU A 168 -9.74 19.24 2.32
C GLU A 168 -8.22 19.11 2.06
N TYR A 169 -7.50 18.29 2.86
CA TYR A 169 -6.10 17.90 2.67
C TYR A 169 -5.80 16.43 3.06
N HIS A 170 -6.79 15.51 3.06
CA HIS A 170 -6.58 14.10 3.43
C HIS A 170 -7.43 13.12 2.60
N GLU A 171 -6.76 12.14 2.00
CA GLU A 171 -7.33 11.09 1.16
C GLU A 171 -7.00 9.70 1.74
N MET A 172 -7.80 8.68 1.44
CA MET A 172 -7.56 7.32 1.94
C MET A 172 -8.10 6.25 0.99
N VAL A 173 -7.26 5.27 0.67
CA VAL A 173 -7.71 4.00 0.09
C VAL A 173 -8.26 3.12 1.21
N MET A 174 -9.47 2.60 1.03
CA MET A 174 -10.01 1.52 1.87
C MET A 174 -10.15 0.26 1.01
N VAL A 175 -9.78 -0.89 1.56
CA VAL A 175 -9.85 -2.20 0.93
C VAL A 175 -11.07 -2.98 1.45
N HIS A 176 -11.74 -3.74 0.58
CA HIS A 176 -12.90 -4.53 0.96
C HIS A 176 -12.49 -5.76 1.79
N GLN A 177 -13.22 -6.08 2.86
CA GLN A 177 -12.89 -7.20 3.77
C GLN A 177 -12.71 -8.55 3.05
N SER A 178 -13.49 -8.81 1.99
CA SER A 178 -13.37 -10.03 1.19
C SER A 178 -12.14 -10.07 0.27
N VAL A 179 -11.43 -8.95 0.09
CA VAL A 179 -10.08 -8.89 -0.50
C VAL A 179 -9.04 -9.17 0.58
N CYS A 180 -9.13 -8.51 1.74
CA CYS A 180 -8.19 -8.71 2.85
C CYS A 180 -8.07 -10.19 3.22
N LYS A 181 -9.21 -10.88 3.32
CA LYS A 181 -9.24 -12.32 3.57
C LYS A 181 -8.53 -13.12 2.48
N LYS A 182 -8.74 -12.83 1.19
CA LYS A 182 -8.09 -13.58 0.09
C LYS A 182 -6.58 -13.36 0.04
N TRP A 183 -6.12 -12.15 0.38
CA TRP A 183 -4.70 -11.85 0.51
C TRP A 183 -4.10 -12.61 1.70
N HIS A 184 -4.75 -12.60 2.86
CA HIS A 184 -4.32 -13.41 4.00
C HIS A 184 -4.32 -14.93 3.72
N ASP A 185 -5.37 -15.46 3.05
CA ASP A 185 -5.44 -16.87 2.59
C ASP A 185 -4.29 -17.23 1.61
N LEU A 186 -3.66 -16.23 0.97
CA LEU A 186 -2.49 -16.36 0.10
C LEU A 186 -1.15 -16.11 0.83
N GLY A 187 -1.16 -15.80 2.13
CA GLY A 187 0.03 -15.35 2.88
C GLY A 187 0.55 -14.01 2.36
N ILE A 188 -0.36 -13.07 2.13
CA ILE A 188 -0.09 -11.65 1.88
C ILE A 188 -0.58 -10.89 3.10
N ASP A 189 0.32 -10.62 4.03
CA ASP A 189 0.02 -9.83 5.22
C ASP A 189 0.57 -8.41 5.02
N CYS A 190 -0.33 -7.52 4.61
CA CYS A 190 -0.05 -6.09 4.33
C CYS A 190 -1.13 -5.19 4.99
N PHE A 191 -1.68 -5.65 6.11
CA PHE A 191 -2.75 -4.99 6.85
C PHE A 191 -2.56 -5.20 8.35
N LEU A 192 -3.10 -4.28 9.14
CA LEU A 192 -3.27 -4.50 10.57
C LEU A 192 -4.34 -5.57 10.81
N SER A 193 -3.99 -6.62 11.56
CA SER A 193 -4.91 -7.71 11.93
C SER A 193 -6.02 -7.26 12.87
N GLU A 194 -5.74 -6.23 13.67
CA GLU A 194 -6.69 -5.53 14.53
C GLU A 194 -6.55 -4.03 14.27
N LEU A 195 -7.62 -3.37 13.81
CA LEU A 195 -7.67 -1.92 13.71
C LEU A 195 -8.20 -1.33 15.01
N PRO A 196 -7.65 -0.19 15.49
CA PRO A 196 -8.30 0.59 16.54
C PRO A 196 -9.74 0.97 16.16
N GLU A 197 -10.66 0.99 17.14
CA GLU A 197 -12.09 1.30 16.91
C GLU A 197 -12.33 2.60 16.12
N GLU A 198 -11.38 3.54 16.20
CA GLU A 198 -11.45 4.85 15.55
C GLU A 198 -11.41 4.76 14.01
N TYR A 199 -10.78 3.72 13.47
CA TYR A 199 -10.76 3.42 12.04
C TYR A 199 -12.08 2.80 11.53
N HIS A 200 -12.98 2.42 12.44
CA HIS A 200 -14.33 1.95 12.12
C HIS A 200 -15.39 3.05 12.28
N ASP A 201 -15.02 4.23 12.78
CA ASP A 201 -15.91 5.35 13.05
C ASP A 201 -15.70 6.45 12.00
N LEU A 202 -16.69 6.62 11.11
CA LEU A 202 -16.65 7.64 10.06
C LEU A 202 -16.56 9.07 10.61
N GLU A 203 -17.24 9.39 11.70
CA GLU A 203 -17.20 10.74 12.26
C GLU A 203 -15.79 11.06 12.81
N LYS A 204 -15.08 10.04 13.34
CA LYS A 204 -13.66 10.15 13.68
C LYS A 204 -12.75 10.19 12.45
N LEU A 205 -12.94 9.35 11.43
CA LEU A 205 -12.19 9.41 10.17
C LEU A 205 -12.27 10.78 9.48
N GLN A 206 -13.31 11.58 9.79
CA GLN A 206 -13.49 12.95 9.27
C GLN A 206 -13.13 14.05 10.29
N SER A 207 -12.76 13.72 11.54
CA SER A 207 -12.46 14.69 12.59
C SER A 207 -11.01 15.17 12.55
N ASP A 208 -10.73 16.35 13.12
CA ASP A 208 -9.36 16.85 13.33
C ASP A 208 -8.65 16.18 14.52
N SER A 209 -9.31 15.22 15.18
CA SER A 209 -8.78 14.50 16.34
C SER A 209 -8.25 13.11 15.98
N LEU A 210 -8.52 12.58 14.78
CA LEU A 210 -7.90 11.34 14.34
C LEU A 210 -6.47 11.63 13.89
N TYR A 211 -5.52 11.24 14.75
CA TYR A 211 -4.16 11.01 14.32
C TYR A 211 -4.08 9.59 13.77
N TYR A 212 -3.58 9.45 12.54
CA TYR A 212 -3.07 8.17 12.11
C TYR A 212 -1.85 7.85 12.97
N SER A 213 -2.01 6.99 13.97
CA SER A 213 -0.85 6.41 14.62
C SER A 213 -0.13 5.57 13.57
N ASN A 214 1.16 5.84 13.37
CA ASN A 214 1.98 5.10 12.45
C ASN A 214 2.15 3.68 12.99
N HIS A 215 1.36 2.74 12.49
CA HIS A 215 1.56 1.33 12.80
C HIS A 215 2.63 0.80 11.83
N GLU A 216 3.91 1.05 12.13
CA GLU A 216 5.02 0.47 11.37
C GLU A 216 5.03 -1.05 11.55
N MET A 217 5.39 -1.76 10.48
CA MET A 217 5.91 -3.12 10.59
C MET A 217 7.40 -2.99 10.85
N TRP A 218 7.79 -3.16 12.11
CA TRP A 218 9.18 -3.18 12.53
C TRP A 218 9.82 -4.52 12.17
N PHE A 219 10.93 -4.48 11.44
CA PHE A 219 11.75 -5.63 11.10
C PHE A 219 13.13 -5.45 11.74
N ASP A 220 13.49 -6.29 12.72
CA ASP A 220 14.78 -6.16 13.43
C ASP A 220 16.02 -6.39 12.54
N SER A 221 15.87 -7.11 11.42
CA SER A 221 17.00 -7.42 10.52
C SER A 221 16.56 -7.72 9.08
N LEU A 222 17.54 -7.69 8.15
CA LEU A 222 17.35 -8.18 6.79
C LEU A 222 16.90 -9.65 6.73
N ASP A 223 17.30 -10.49 7.70
CA ASP A 223 16.86 -11.88 7.76
C ASP A 223 15.37 -11.96 8.16
N ASP A 224 14.88 -11.07 9.02
CA ASP A 224 13.47 -10.98 9.39
C ASP A 224 12.61 -10.45 8.23
N TRP A 225 13.09 -9.41 7.52
CA TRP A 225 12.50 -8.96 6.25
C TRP A 225 12.35 -10.10 5.24
N GLN A 226 13.44 -10.84 5.00
CA GLN A 226 13.47 -11.96 4.06
C GLN A 226 12.50 -13.10 4.43
N ASN A 227 12.23 -13.30 5.72
CA ASN A 227 11.34 -14.36 6.22
C ASN A 227 9.90 -13.89 6.53
N ASN A 228 9.58 -12.61 6.33
CA ASN A 228 8.33 -11.98 6.76
C ASN A 228 8.04 -12.08 8.27
N ILE A 229 9.07 -11.90 9.09
CA ILE A 229 8.98 -11.86 10.55
C ILE A 229 9.02 -10.37 10.94
N TYR A 230 8.01 -9.89 11.66
CA TYR A 230 7.93 -8.48 12.05
C TYR A 230 7.10 -8.32 13.33
N GLU A 231 7.30 -7.18 14.01
CA GLU A 231 6.45 -6.72 15.10
C GLU A 231 5.71 -5.45 14.68
N TYR A 232 4.47 -5.25 15.14
CA TYR A 232 3.77 -3.97 14.93
C TYR A 232 4.23 -2.97 15.99
N SER A 233 4.69 -1.78 15.57
CA SER A 233 5.05 -0.73 16.52
C SER A 233 3.79 -0.15 17.18
N THR A 234 3.65 -0.34 18.49
CA THR A 234 2.66 0.40 19.29
C THR A 234 3.32 1.65 19.89
N TYR A 235 3.28 2.76 19.15
CA TYR A 235 3.72 4.09 19.60
C TYR A 235 2.51 5.02 19.84
#